data_AF-A0A1Y2ERM0-F1
#
_entry.id   AF-A0A1Y2ERM0-F1
#
_cell.length_a   1.000
_cell.length_b   1.000
_cell.length_c   1.000
_cell.angle_alpha   90.00
_cell.angle_beta   90.00
_cell.angle_gamma   90.00
#
_symmetry.space_group_name_H-M   'P 1'
#
loop_
_entity.id
_entity.type
_entity.pdbx_description
1 polymer ?
#
loop_
_entity_poly.entity_id
_entity_poly.type
_entity_poly.pdbx_seq_one_letter_code
_entity_poly.pdbx_strand_id
1 'polypeptide(L)'
;MEVANFVLPAIHPPNSSNNNTEDVRRNSVNANSMNQRSLLKLPNTILGKVLVNKNTKFISNERKDALKNIIDTLIGNDNFSNRMRAMDVQRIISIVDEMEKKILILNMIPKQLDVVFKIDVGSKVYDIIRTYKDIEKELIARQEHCEKAKINVNEDKNYVELEHQYKSIIRRIYRLFLQDKDLYNRLYQSYTRRMNKLEEKEKEEDNLFSSDSRRLESEKAYKKFEFYIKKNKIFFEERLMESVEEEQLLKEKIEIMNDSLKAEIELLEQQYNEMLQKNTEEELFLRKKTYKVESEVENWIHKYDQEVGERQNELEDLMKRFDEGHKTLSIQKDRYEEVSEEFEKIMIRTEEEKKEKERLERIEFLTRNNNARRIQKVWRIFFTSRGSFKGTNKKSKKEKEKKKKSGKSKSGDKKKKK
;
A
#
# COMPACT_ATOMS: atom_id res chain seq x y z
N MET A 1 9.26 -52.65 6.96
CA MET A 1 10.43 -51.77 7.12
C MET A 1 10.72 -51.15 5.76
N GLU A 2 10.23 -49.94 5.53
CA GLU A 2 10.77 -49.03 4.52
C GLU A 2 10.84 -47.67 5.23
N VAL A 3 11.99 -47.00 5.16
CA VAL A 3 12.25 -45.77 5.93
C VAL A 3 12.37 -44.62 4.94
N ALA A 4 11.27 -43.87 4.79
CA ALA A 4 11.21 -42.70 3.93
C ALA A 4 11.90 -41.51 4.60
N ASN A 5 13.16 -41.25 4.25
CA ASN A 5 13.89 -40.07 4.69
C ASN A 5 13.33 -38.80 4.02
N PHE A 6 12.43 -38.10 4.71
CA PHE A 6 12.00 -36.77 4.30
C PHE A 6 13.03 -35.72 4.71
N VAL A 7 13.66 -35.10 3.71
CA VAL A 7 14.56 -33.94 3.89
C VAL A 7 13.72 -32.67 3.81
N LEU A 8 13.65 -31.91 4.90
CA LEU A 8 13.01 -30.58 4.91
C LEU A 8 13.94 -29.53 4.26
N PRO A 9 13.42 -28.62 3.43
CA PRO A 9 14.20 -27.51 2.91
C PRO A 9 14.52 -26.50 4.02
N ALA A 10 15.75 -25.99 4.05
CA ALA A 10 16.19 -25.04 5.06
C ALA A 10 15.58 -23.64 4.85
N ILE A 11 14.98 -23.09 5.91
CA ILE A 11 14.51 -21.69 5.93
C ILE A 11 15.71 -20.79 6.25
N HIS A 12 16.18 -20.01 5.27
CA HIS A 12 17.23 -19.02 5.48
C HIS A 12 16.64 -17.70 6.04
N PRO A 13 17.23 -17.11 7.09
CA PRO A 13 16.87 -15.77 7.54
C PRO A 13 17.47 -14.70 6.59
N PRO A 14 16.78 -13.56 6.36
CA PRO A 14 17.33 -12.46 5.58
C PRO A 14 18.41 -11.73 6.39
N ASN A 15 19.66 -11.80 5.95
CA ASN A 15 20.79 -11.21 6.65
C ASN A 15 20.95 -9.72 6.29
N SER A 16 21.06 -8.86 7.29
CA SER A 16 21.37 -7.44 7.12
C SER A 16 22.87 -7.19 7.22
N SER A 17 23.49 -6.61 6.18
CA SER A 17 24.68 -5.76 6.33
C SER A 17 25.03 -5.00 5.03
N ASN A 18 25.55 -3.79 5.20
CA ASN A 18 26.08 -2.95 4.11
C ASN A 18 27.31 -3.58 3.43
N ASN A 19 27.62 -3.15 2.21
CA ASN A 19 28.80 -2.31 2.01
C ASN A 19 28.81 -1.56 0.66
N ASN A 20 29.60 -0.50 0.61
CA ASN A 20 29.69 0.43 -0.51
C ASN A 20 30.60 -0.10 -1.64
N THR A 21 30.31 0.31 -2.88
CA THR A 21 31.36 0.61 -3.87
C THR A 21 30.87 1.71 -4.81
N GLU A 22 31.74 2.68 -5.09
CA GLU A 22 31.51 3.72 -6.11
C GLU A 22 32.00 3.20 -7.47
N ASP A 23 31.28 3.46 -8.58
CA ASP A 23 31.79 4.40 -9.59
C ASP A 23 30.82 4.76 -10.75
N VAL A 24 30.68 6.07 -10.96
CA VAL A 24 30.52 6.81 -12.23
C VAL A 24 29.96 6.10 -13.49
N ARG A 25 28.69 6.41 -13.86
CA ARG A 25 28.31 7.02 -15.18
C ARG A 25 26.82 7.45 -15.34
N ARG A 26 26.62 8.78 -15.33
CA ARG A 26 25.75 9.65 -16.17
C ARG A 26 24.38 9.16 -16.73
N ASN A 27 23.43 10.10 -16.67
CA ASN A 27 22.17 10.23 -17.44
C ASN A 27 21.01 9.29 -17.04
N SER A 28 19.73 9.71 -17.03
CA SER A 28 19.16 11.07 -17.21
C SER A 28 17.79 11.22 -16.53
N VAL A 29 17.47 12.48 -16.19
CA VAL A 29 16.22 12.98 -15.57
C VAL A 29 14.93 12.39 -16.17
N ASN A 30 13.98 11.98 -15.30
CA ASN A 30 12.55 12.19 -15.54
C ASN A 30 11.76 12.35 -14.21
N ALA A 31 11.98 13.47 -13.51
CA ALA A 31 11.26 13.81 -12.29
C ALA A 31 10.00 14.63 -12.61
N ASN A 32 8.88 13.95 -12.90
CA ASN A 32 7.60 14.57 -13.25
C ASN A 32 6.40 13.88 -12.56
N SER A 33 6.23 14.11 -11.26
CA SER A 33 4.96 13.87 -10.56
C SER A 33 4.81 14.81 -9.35
N MET A 34 3.57 14.95 -8.84
CA MET A 34 3.19 15.80 -7.70
C MET A 34 3.55 17.29 -7.79
N ASN A 35 2.80 18.04 -8.61
CA ASN A 35 2.47 19.43 -8.27
C ASN A 35 1.08 19.86 -8.79
N GLN A 36 0.06 19.03 -8.56
CA GLN A 36 -1.34 19.41 -8.81
C GLN A 36 -1.83 20.39 -7.73
N ARG A 37 -1.62 21.69 -7.96
CA ARG A 37 -2.39 22.76 -7.33
C ARG A 37 -3.20 23.48 -8.42
N SER A 38 -4.51 23.31 -8.38
CA SER A 38 -5.49 23.87 -9.32
C SER A 38 -5.67 25.39 -9.13
N LEU A 39 -4.65 26.16 -9.48
CA LEU A 39 -4.76 27.61 -9.62
C LEU A 39 -5.50 27.96 -10.92
N LEU A 40 -6.70 28.53 -10.77
CA LEU A 40 -7.43 29.18 -11.86
C LEU A 40 -6.56 30.28 -12.49
N LYS A 41 -5.95 29.96 -13.64
CA LYS A 41 -5.27 30.94 -14.49
C LYS A 41 -6.31 31.83 -15.17
N LEU A 42 -6.66 32.95 -14.55
CA LEU A 42 -7.29 34.06 -15.26
C LEU A 42 -6.36 34.53 -16.40
N PRO A 43 -6.90 34.99 -17.54
CA PRO A 43 -6.08 35.49 -18.64
C PRO A 43 -5.26 36.71 -18.20
N ASN A 44 -3.95 36.54 -18.07
CA ASN A 44 -3.03 37.67 -17.96
C ASN A 44 -2.96 38.41 -19.30
N THR A 45 -2.60 39.70 -19.24
CA THR A 45 -2.32 40.55 -20.41
C THR A 45 -3.45 40.70 -21.43
N ILE A 46 -4.56 41.32 -21.02
CA ILE A 46 -5.21 42.31 -21.91
C ILE A 46 -4.29 43.54 -21.97
N LEU A 47 -3.22 43.44 -22.77
CA LEU A 47 -2.28 44.53 -23.05
C LEU A 47 -2.48 45.07 -24.48
N GLY A 48 -3.72 44.97 -24.99
CA GLY A 48 -4.13 45.65 -26.20
C GLY A 48 -4.08 47.17 -26.00
N LYS A 49 -3.59 47.89 -27.02
CA LYS A 49 -3.65 49.36 -27.07
C LYS A 49 -5.11 49.80 -27.25
N VAL A 50 -5.86 49.87 -26.15
CA VAL A 50 -7.23 50.41 -26.15
C VAL A 50 -7.15 51.87 -26.59
N LEU A 51 -7.55 52.13 -27.83
CA LEU A 51 -7.78 53.47 -28.34
C LEU A 51 -9.04 54.02 -27.65
N VAL A 52 -8.86 54.58 -26.44
CA VAL A 52 -9.90 55.33 -25.74
C VAL A 52 -10.24 56.54 -26.59
N ASN A 53 -11.37 56.45 -27.29
CA ASN A 53 -11.89 57.54 -28.10
C ASN A 53 -12.18 58.74 -27.18
N LYS A 54 -11.54 59.89 -27.43
CA LYS A 54 -11.45 61.03 -26.48
C LYS A 54 -12.81 61.48 -25.92
N ASN A 55 -13.90 61.27 -26.67
CA ASN A 55 -15.24 61.71 -26.30
C ASN A 55 -15.97 60.79 -25.31
N THR A 56 -15.41 59.65 -24.90
CA THR A 56 -15.99 58.81 -23.82
C THR A 56 -15.73 59.41 -22.42
N LYS A 57 -16.26 60.62 -22.16
CA LYS A 57 -16.24 61.27 -20.84
C LYS A 57 -17.04 60.49 -19.78
N PHE A 58 -17.90 59.58 -20.22
CA PHE A 58 -18.49 58.51 -19.43
C PHE A 58 -18.29 57.18 -20.16
N ILE A 59 -18.25 56.07 -19.42
CA ILE A 59 -18.70 54.79 -19.95
C ILE A 59 -20.19 55.00 -20.30
N SER A 60 -20.56 54.93 -21.58
CA SER A 60 -21.96 55.16 -21.99
C SER A 60 -22.87 54.19 -21.26
N ASN A 61 -24.12 54.61 -20.96
CA ASN A 61 -25.08 53.77 -20.24
C ASN A 61 -25.19 52.40 -20.93
N GLU A 62 -25.23 52.37 -22.26
CA GLU A 62 -25.18 51.17 -23.12
C GLU A 62 -24.12 50.13 -22.70
N ARG A 63 -22.94 50.55 -22.23
CA ARG A 63 -21.88 49.63 -21.76
C ARG A 63 -22.11 49.12 -20.34
N LYS A 64 -22.73 49.92 -19.47
CA LYS A 64 -23.18 49.46 -18.14
C LYS A 64 -24.40 48.56 -18.28
N ASP A 65 -25.30 48.88 -19.21
CA ASP A 65 -26.46 48.08 -19.60
C ASP A 65 -26.04 46.79 -20.32
N ALA A 66 -25.00 46.79 -21.17
CA ALA A 66 -24.44 45.57 -21.75
C ALA A 66 -23.80 44.65 -20.69
N LEU A 67 -23.02 45.20 -19.76
CA LEU A 67 -22.51 44.46 -18.61
C LEU A 67 -23.64 43.89 -17.74
N LYS A 68 -24.68 44.69 -17.50
CA LYS A 68 -25.88 44.26 -16.78
C LYS A 68 -26.62 43.14 -17.52
N ASN A 69 -26.84 43.27 -18.83
CA ASN A 69 -27.50 42.24 -19.64
C ASN A 69 -26.70 40.92 -19.65
N ILE A 70 -25.36 40.98 -19.66
CA ILE A 70 -24.49 39.80 -19.53
C ILE A 70 -24.68 39.17 -18.13
N ILE A 71 -24.71 39.97 -17.07
CA ILE A 71 -24.96 39.52 -15.69
C ILE A 71 -26.36 38.90 -15.54
N ASP A 72 -27.41 39.56 -16.06
CA ASP A 72 -28.78 39.08 -16.02
C ASP A 72 -28.92 37.75 -16.82
N THR A 73 -28.21 37.61 -17.95
CA THR A 73 -28.12 36.36 -18.72
C THR A 73 -27.42 35.24 -17.95
N LEU A 74 -26.39 35.56 -17.15
CA LEU A 74 -25.69 34.60 -16.27
C LEU A 74 -26.51 34.21 -15.03
N ILE A 75 -27.52 35.00 -14.65
CA ILE A 75 -28.43 34.73 -13.52
C ILE A 75 -29.68 33.94 -13.98
N GLY A 76 -30.13 34.17 -15.22
CA GLY A 76 -31.40 33.70 -15.78
C GLY A 76 -31.36 32.42 -16.64
N ASN A 77 -30.22 31.77 -16.81
CA ASN A 77 -30.12 30.49 -17.53
C ASN A 77 -30.32 29.32 -16.57
N ASP A 78 -31.42 28.57 -16.71
CA ASP A 78 -31.91 27.58 -15.73
C ASP A 78 -31.12 26.24 -15.64
N ASN A 79 -29.87 26.20 -16.13
CA ASN A 79 -28.98 25.06 -15.94
C ASN A 79 -28.40 25.06 -14.51
N PHE A 80 -29.15 24.45 -13.59
CA PHE A 80 -28.92 24.42 -12.13
C PHE A 80 -27.51 24.04 -11.65
N SER A 81 -26.68 23.37 -12.48
CA SER A 81 -25.33 22.94 -12.09
C SER A 81 -24.31 24.08 -11.95
N ASN A 82 -24.52 25.23 -12.61
CA ASN A 82 -23.54 26.33 -12.67
C ASN A 82 -24.12 27.71 -12.31
N ARG A 83 -25.17 27.76 -11.48
CA ARG A 83 -25.78 29.04 -11.06
C ARG A 83 -24.83 29.85 -10.16
N MET A 84 -24.14 30.82 -10.75
CA MET A 84 -23.28 31.75 -10.02
C MET A 84 -24.10 32.49 -8.96
N ARG A 85 -23.71 32.42 -7.68
CA ARG A 85 -24.57 32.94 -6.59
C ARG A 85 -24.59 34.47 -6.63
N ALA A 86 -25.67 35.07 -6.14
CA ALA A 86 -25.79 36.53 -6.07
C ALA A 86 -24.62 37.22 -5.34
N MET A 87 -24.02 36.56 -4.33
CA MET A 87 -22.80 37.04 -3.68
C MET A 87 -21.57 37.06 -4.59
N ASP A 88 -21.45 36.08 -5.49
CA ASP A 88 -20.35 36.00 -6.46
C ASP A 88 -20.53 37.06 -7.56
N VAL A 89 -21.78 37.34 -7.99
CA VAL A 89 -22.12 38.47 -8.87
C VAL A 89 -21.75 39.81 -8.21
N GLN A 90 -22.20 40.03 -6.97
CA GLN A 90 -21.92 41.27 -6.23
C GLN A 90 -20.41 41.47 -6.01
N ARG A 91 -19.65 40.38 -5.82
CA ARG A 91 -18.18 40.40 -5.77
C ARG A 91 -17.58 40.83 -7.11
N ILE A 92 -18.06 40.32 -8.25
CA ILE A 92 -17.58 40.76 -9.57
C ILE A 92 -17.88 42.24 -9.79
N ILE A 93 -19.09 42.71 -9.50
CA ILE A 93 -19.46 44.14 -9.62
C ILE A 93 -18.51 44.99 -8.77
N SER A 94 -18.28 44.62 -7.50
CA SER A 94 -17.34 45.34 -6.63
C SER A 94 -15.89 45.35 -7.13
N ILE A 95 -15.45 44.31 -7.85
CA ILE A 95 -14.11 44.26 -8.47
C ILE A 95 -14.05 45.16 -9.71
N VAL A 96 -15.09 45.15 -10.55
CA VAL A 96 -15.21 46.02 -11.74
C VAL A 96 -15.24 47.50 -11.32
N ASP A 97 -16.02 47.85 -10.31
CA ASP A 97 -16.07 49.19 -9.70
C ASP A 97 -14.69 49.64 -9.18
N GLU A 98 -13.94 48.75 -8.53
CA GLU A 98 -12.60 49.05 -8.04
C GLU A 98 -11.61 49.21 -9.21
N MET A 99 -11.76 48.43 -10.28
CA MET A 99 -10.97 48.53 -11.51
C MET A 99 -11.28 49.82 -12.30
N GLU A 100 -12.54 50.23 -12.43
CA GLU A 100 -12.95 51.50 -13.06
C GLU A 100 -12.29 52.68 -12.33
N LYS A 101 -12.36 52.71 -10.99
CA LYS A 101 -11.71 53.74 -10.15
C LYS A 101 -10.18 53.74 -10.31
N LYS A 102 -9.54 52.57 -10.34
CA LYS A 102 -8.08 52.43 -10.57
C LYS A 102 -7.65 52.96 -11.94
N ILE A 103 -8.35 52.57 -13.00
CA ILE A 103 -8.09 53.03 -14.38
C ILE A 103 -8.29 54.55 -14.49
N LEU A 104 -9.36 55.09 -13.87
CA LEU A 104 -9.61 56.52 -13.83
C LEU A 104 -8.49 57.29 -13.12
N ILE A 105 -7.97 56.78 -11.99
CA ILE A 105 -6.84 57.39 -11.27
C ILE A 105 -5.60 57.49 -12.16
N LEU A 106 -5.23 56.44 -12.92
CA LEU A 106 -4.09 56.53 -13.86
C LEU A 106 -4.37 57.50 -15.00
N ASN A 107 -5.58 57.50 -15.58
CA ASN A 107 -5.94 58.39 -16.69
C ASN A 107 -5.96 59.87 -16.30
N MET A 108 -6.15 60.21 -15.02
CA MET A 108 -6.06 61.58 -14.53
C MET A 108 -4.62 62.10 -14.39
N ILE A 109 -3.62 61.21 -14.29
CA ILE A 109 -2.21 61.57 -14.18
C ILE A 109 -1.70 62.15 -15.52
N PRO A 110 -1.03 63.32 -15.53
CA PRO A 110 -0.46 63.88 -16.75
C PRO A 110 0.53 62.94 -17.46
N LYS A 111 0.60 63.03 -18.80
CA LYS A 111 1.72 62.44 -19.57
C LYS A 111 3.05 63.17 -19.32
N GLN A 112 2.99 64.46 -19.04
CA GLN A 112 4.13 65.31 -18.67
C GLN A 112 3.84 65.93 -17.30
N LEU A 113 4.67 65.64 -16.31
CA LEU A 113 4.50 66.14 -14.94
C LEU A 113 5.07 67.56 -14.84
N ASP A 114 4.22 68.54 -14.54
CA ASP A 114 4.59 69.96 -14.44
C ASP A 114 4.58 70.47 -12.99
N VAL A 115 4.98 71.73 -12.82
CA VAL A 115 5.03 72.39 -11.50
C VAL A 115 3.61 72.59 -10.92
N VAL A 116 2.61 72.80 -11.77
CA VAL A 116 1.20 72.98 -11.35
C VAL A 116 0.68 71.69 -10.72
N PHE A 117 0.92 70.54 -11.35
CA PHE A 117 0.58 69.23 -10.82
C PHE A 117 1.34 68.92 -9.51
N LYS A 118 2.60 69.37 -9.38
CA LYS A 118 3.35 69.26 -8.12
C LYS A 118 2.71 70.06 -6.98
N ILE A 119 2.11 71.21 -7.27
CA ILE A 119 1.39 72.04 -6.31
C ILE A 119 0.03 71.41 -5.97
N ASP A 120 -0.77 71.02 -6.97
CA ASP A 120 -2.10 70.43 -6.78
C ASP A 120 -2.08 69.18 -5.87
N VAL A 121 -1.11 68.28 -6.13
CA VAL A 121 -1.05 66.94 -5.49
C VAL A 121 -0.04 66.89 -4.32
N GLY A 122 0.90 67.84 -4.26
CA GLY A 122 1.92 67.97 -3.22
C GLY A 122 3.15 67.07 -3.42
N SER A 123 4.34 67.55 -3.01
CA SER A 123 5.63 66.91 -3.36
C SER A 123 5.69 65.42 -3.05
N LYS A 124 5.35 64.99 -1.83
CA LYS A 124 5.46 63.58 -1.40
C LYS A 124 4.72 62.60 -2.33
N VAL A 125 3.61 63.03 -2.93
CA VAL A 125 2.83 62.20 -3.87
C VAL A 125 3.32 62.41 -5.30
N TYR A 126 3.67 63.64 -5.69
CA TYR A 126 4.32 63.95 -6.96
C TYR A 126 5.60 63.11 -7.18
N ASP A 127 6.44 62.97 -6.15
CA ASP A 127 7.71 62.25 -6.24
C ASP A 127 7.48 60.72 -6.39
N ILE A 128 6.34 60.20 -5.91
CA ILE A 128 5.87 58.80 -6.14
C ILE A 128 5.30 58.64 -7.56
N ILE A 129 4.54 59.63 -8.07
CA ILE A 129 4.04 59.63 -9.44
C ILE A 129 5.18 59.82 -10.46
N ARG A 130 6.23 60.55 -10.09
CA ARG A 130 7.45 60.71 -10.88
C ARG A 130 8.20 59.39 -11.00
N THR A 131 8.46 58.70 -9.89
CA THR A 131 9.12 57.38 -9.92
C THR A 131 8.30 56.35 -10.71
N TYR A 132 6.97 56.39 -10.62
CA TYR A 132 6.08 55.66 -11.55
C TYR A 132 6.32 56.03 -13.02
N LYS A 133 6.34 57.32 -13.38
CA LYS A 133 6.54 57.78 -14.76
C LYS A 133 7.95 57.57 -15.30
N ASP A 134 8.96 57.48 -14.45
CA ASP A 134 10.34 57.20 -14.87
C ASP A 134 10.51 55.69 -15.13
N ILE A 135 9.94 54.81 -14.29
CA ILE A 135 9.87 53.35 -14.54
C ILE A 135 8.94 53.00 -15.72
N GLU A 136 7.84 53.74 -15.94
CA GLU A 136 6.96 53.56 -17.11
C GLU A 136 7.74 53.74 -18.42
N LYS A 137 8.64 54.73 -18.50
CA LYS A 137 9.52 54.95 -19.67
C LYS A 137 10.57 53.85 -19.81
N GLU A 138 11.19 53.44 -18.71
CA GLU A 138 12.23 52.41 -18.71
C GLU A 138 11.67 51.06 -19.16
N LEU A 139 10.48 50.70 -18.68
CA LEU A 139 9.76 49.49 -19.10
C LEU A 139 9.41 49.53 -20.59
N ILE A 140 8.94 50.66 -21.13
CA ILE A 140 8.68 50.84 -22.57
C ILE A 140 9.98 50.71 -23.38
N ALA A 141 11.06 51.39 -22.96
CA ALA A 141 12.35 51.32 -23.63
C ALA A 141 12.95 49.89 -23.60
N ARG A 142 12.71 49.15 -22.51
CA ARG A 142 13.14 47.75 -22.38
C ARG A 142 12.27 46.81 -23.22
N GLN A 143 10.97 47.05 -23.33
CA GLN A 143 10.08 46.33 -24.27
C GLN A 143 10.57 46.53 -25.71
N GLU A 144 10.79 47.78 -26.14
CA GLU A 144 11.32 48.09 -27.47
C GLU A 144 12.68 47.41 -27.73
N HIS A 145 13.54 47.33 -26.72
CA HIS A 145 14.82 46.61 -26.81
C HIS A 145 14.60 45.10 -27.03
N CYS A 146 13.70 44.46 -26.28
CA CYS A 146 13.39 43.04 -26.43
C CYS A 146 12.74 42.75 -27.80
N GLU A 147 11.83 43.60 -28.28
CA GLU A 147 11.24 43.51 -29.63
C GLU A 147 12.32 43.61 -30.73
N LYS A 148 13.23 44.59 -30.64
CA LYS A 148 14.36 44.76 -31.58
C LYS A 148 15.35 43.59 -31.53
N ALA A 149 15.58 43.01 -30.35
CA ALA A 149 16.45 41.86 -30.15
C ALA A 149 15.79 40.50 -30.42
N LYS A 150 14.47 40.45 -30.67
CA LYS A 150 13.64 39.24 -30.77
C LYS A 150 13.71 38.33 -29.53
N ILE A 151 13.93 38.92 -28.36
CA ILE A 151 13.97 38.21 -27.07
C ILE A 151 12.55 38.14 -26.49
N ASN A 152 12.16 36.98 -25.96
CA ASN A 152 10.89 36.85 -25.24
C ASN A 152 10.90 37.76 -24.00
N VAL A 153 9.98 38.71 -23.95
CA VAL A 153 9.84 39.70 -22.88
C VAL A 153 9.70 39.06 -21.48
N ASN A 154 9.18 37.84 -21.40
CA ASN A 154 9.03 37.09 -20.14
C ASN A 154 10.31 36.39 -19.66
N GLU A 155 11.34 36.28 -20.50
CA GLU A 155 12.63 35.63 -20.19
C GLU A 155 13.70 36.64 -19.76
N ASP A 156 13.53 37.92 -20.12
CA ASP A 156 14.41 39.00 -19.67
C ASP A 156 14.17 39.35 -18.20
N LYS A 157 15.08 38.92 -17.33
CA LYS A 157 15.04 39.16 -15.88
C LYS A 157 14.87 40.65 -15.54
N ASN A 158 15.51 41.54 -16.29
CA ASN A 158 15.46 42.98 -16.05
C ASN A 158 14.05 43.54 -16.31
N TYR A 159 13.41 43.12 -17.40
CA TYR A 159 12.02 43.47 -17.68
C TYR A 159 11.08 42.92 -16.60
N VAL A 160 11.23 41.66 -16.18
CA VAL A 160 10.39 41.05 -15.14
C VAL A 160 10.53 41.78 -13.78
N GLU A 161 11.73 42.24 -13.43
CA GLU A 161 11.93 43.06 -12.23
C GLU A 161 11.30 44.44 -12.36
N LEU A 162 11.52 45.15 -13.48
CA LEU A 162 10.88 46.44 -13.77
C LEU A 162 9.35 46.35 -13.74
N GLU A 163 8.78 45.28 -14.30
CA GLU A 163 7.34 45.03 -14.30
C GLU A 163 6.80 44.78 -12.88
N HIS A 164 7.58 44.11 -12.01
CA HIS A 164 7.25 43.97 -10.59
C HIS A 164 7.29 45.32 -9.85
N GLN A 165 8.35 46.11 -10.06
CA GLN A 165 8.49 47.44 -9.45
C GLN A 165 7.34 48.37 -9.89
N TYR A 166 7.03 48.40 -11.19
CA TYR A 166 5.90 49.12 -11.79
C TYR A 166 4.56 48.72 -11.15
N LYS A 167 4.26 47.40 -11.09
CA LYS A 167 3.07 46.86 -10.40
C LYS A 167 3.03 47.25 -8.91
N SER A 168 4.17 47.32 -8.24
CA SER A 168 4.26 47.73 -6.83
C SER A 168 3.93 49.20 -6.62
N ILE A 169 4.50 50.10 -7.44
CA ILE A 169 4.25 51.55 -7.33
C ILE A 169 2.82 51.89 -7.75
N ILE A 170 2.26 51.23 -8.77
CA ILE A 170 0.83 51.34 -9.12
C ILE A 170 -0.06 51.06 -7.90
N ARG A 171 0.17 49.96 -7.18
CA ARG A 171 -0.60 49.64 -5.95
C ARG A 171 -0.42 50.71 -4.86
N ARG A 172 0.77 51.30 -4.74
CA ARG A 172 1.05 52.40 -3.80
C ARG A 172 0.27 53.67 -4.18
N ILE A 173 0.26 54.05 -5.45
CA ILE A 173 -0.52 55.17 -5.99
C ILE A 173 -2.02 54.96 -5.72
N TYR A 174 -2.56 53.78 -6.04
CA TYR A 174 -3.97 53.47 -5.77
C TYR A 174 -4.32 53.55 -4.29
N ARG A 175 -3.49 53.01 -3.40
CA ARG A 175 -3.73 53.11 -1.95
C ARG A 175 -3.79 54.56 -1.48
N LEU A 176 -2.85 55.41 -1.91
CA LEU A 176 -2.85 56.84 -1.55
C LEU A 176 -4.13 57.55 -1.99
N PHE A 177 -4.53 57.41 -3.25
CA PHE A 177 -5.73 58.09 -3.79
C PHE A 177 -7.07 57.46 -3.37
N LEU A 178 -7.10 56.20 -2.93
CA LEU A 178 -8.33 55.56 -2.39
C LEU A 178 -8.47 55.73 -0.88
N GLN A 179 -7.39 56.06 -0.16
CA GLN A 179 -7.41 56.34 1.29
C GLN A 179 -7.62 57.83 1.59
N ASP A 180 -7.02 58.74 0.79
CA ASP A 180 -7.18 60.19 0.95
C ASP A 180 -8.17 60.74 -0.11
N LYS A 181 -9.40 60.98 0.32
CA LYS A 181 -10.49 61.52 -0.50
C LYS A 181 -10.20 62.93 -1.02
N ASP A 182 -9.48 63.75 -0.26
CA ASP A 182 -9.19 65.14 -0.63
C ASP A 182 -7.99 65.25 -1.57
N LEU A 183 -7.06 64.30 -1.50
CA LEU A 183 -6.04 64.07 -2.53
C LEU A 183 -6.67 63.59 -3.85
N TYR A 184 -7.66 62.70 -3.81
CA TYR A 184 -8.44 62.31 -4.99
C TYR A 184 -9.20 63.50 -5.60
N ASN A 185 -9.90 64.29 -4.77
CA ASN A 185 -10.62 65.48 -5.22
C ASN A 185 -9.69 66.49 -5.91
N ARG A 186 -8.50 66.73 -5.38
CA ARG A 186 -7.48 67.61 -5.99
C ARG A 186 -6.96 67.08 -7.33
N LEU A 187 -6.69 65.77 -7.44
CA LEU A 187 -6.34 65.13 -8.71
C LEU A 187 -7.44 65.30 -9.76
N TYR A 188 -8.70 65.08 -9.38
CA TYR A 188 -9.86 65.24 -10.26
C TYR A 188 -10.03 66.69 -10.74
N GLN A 189 -9.94 67.67 -9.82
CA GLN A 189 -9.98 69.09 -10.18
C GLN A 189 -8.80 69.52 -11.07
N SER A 190 -7.61 68.94 -10.89
CA SER A 190 -6.44 69.14 -11.76
C SER A 190 -6.67 68.57 -13.17
N TYR A 191 -7.32 67.41 -13.27
CA TYR A 191 -7.67 66.77 -14.54
C TYR A 191 -8.72 67.58 -15.30
N THR A 192 -9.85 67.96 -14.67
CA THR A 192 -10.91 68.73 -15.32
C THR A 192 -10.41 70.09 -15.83
N ARG A 193 -9.57 70.80 -15.06
CA ARG A 193 -8.92 72.04 -15.51
C ARG A 193 -8.02 71.86 -16.74
N ARG A 194 -7.46 70.68 -16.96
CA ARG A 194 -6.66 70.35 -18.16
C ARG A 194 -7.53 69.95 -19.34
N MET A 195 -8.62 69.21 -19.12
CA MET A 195 -9.54 68.79 -20.17
C MET A 195 -10.29 69.98 -20.79
N ASN A 196 -10.77 70.93 -19.97
CA ASN A 196 -11.46 72.12 -20.48
C ASN A 196 -10.53 72.96 -21.38
N LYS A 197 -9.25 73.14 -20.98
CA LYS A 197 -8.23 73.84 -21.77
C LYS A 197 -7.83 73.15 -23.09
N LEU A 198 -8.15 71.87 -23.27
CA LEU A 198 -8.01 71.18 -24.55
C LEU A 198 -9.25 71.42 -25.42
N GLU A 199 -10.43 71.33 -24.82
CA GLU A 199 -11.71 71.55 -25.49
C GLU A 199 -11.93 73.02 -25.91
N GLU A 200 -11.31 73.96 -25.21
CA GLU A 200 -11.23 75.38 -25.60
C GLU A 200 -10.34 75.56 -26.85
N LYS A 201 -9.18 74.90 -26.90
CA LYS A 201 -8.27 74.98 -28.06
C LYS A 201 -8.81 74.31 -29.31
N GLU A 202 -9.45 73.15 -29.18
CA GLU A 202 -10.10 72.48 -30.32
C GLU A 202 -11.22 73.38 -30.92
N LYS A 203 -11.84 74.28 -30.12
CA LYS A 203 -12.82 75.29 -30.60
C LYS A 203 -12.18 76.58 -31.15
N GLU A 204 -10.92 76.87 -30.83
CA GLU A 204 -10.18 77.99 -31.44
C GLU A 204 -9.66 77.60 -32.84
N GLU A 205 -9.21 76.35 -33.03
CA GLU A 205 -8.74 75.85 -34.34
C GLU A 205 -9.86 75.76 -35.39
N ASP A 206 -11.09 75.36 -34.99
CA ASP A 206 -12.25 75.28 -35.91
C ASP A 206 -12.73 76.66 -36.45
N ASN A 207 -12.33 77.77 -35.82
CA ASN A 207 -12.81 79.12 -36.18
C ASN A 207 -11.99 79.83 -37.29
N LEU A 208 -10.88 79.27 -37.77
CA LEU A 208 -9.90 79.97 -38.63
C LEU A 208 -9.80 79.44 -40.08
N PHE A 209 -10.91 79.06 -40.73
CA PHE A 209 -10.84 78.61 -42.13
C PHE A 209 -12.11 78.90 -42.96
N SER A 210 -11.95 79.70 -44.03
CA SER A 210 -13.03 80.35 -44.80
C SER A 210 -13.55 79.54 -46.01
N SER A 211 -14.58 80.06 -46.68
CA SER A 211 -15.64 79.27 -47.32
C SER A 211 -15.40 78.81 -48.76
N ASP A 212 -15.13 79.71 -49.71
CA ASP A 212 -15.52 79.43 -51.11
C ASP A 212 -14.47 78.79 -52.02
N SER A 213 -13.18 78.79 -51.65
CA SER A 213 -12.21 77.90 -52.32
C SER A 213 -12.49 76.41 -52.03
N ARG A 214 -13.23 76.12 -50.95
CA ARG A 214 -13.51 74.74 -50.54
C ARG A 214 -14.31 73.96 -51.56
N ARG A 215 -15.34 74.52 -52.21
CA ARG A 215 -16.34 73.70 -52.94
C ARG A 215 -15.71 72.78 -53.99
N LEU A 216 -14.83 73.30 -54.86
CA LEU A 216 -14.25 72.52 -55.96
C LEU A 216 -13.14 71.55 -55.52
N GLU A 217 -12.33 71.92 -54.53
CA GLU A 217 -11.36 70.99 -53.93
C GLU A 217 -12.03 69.95 -53.04
N SER A 218 -13.09 70.33 -52.33
CA SER A 218 -13.91 69.42 -51.52
C SER A 218 -14.63 68.41 -52.39
N GLU A 219 -15.10 68.74 -53.60
CA GLU A 219 -15.66 67.72 -54.51
C GLU A 219 -14.61 66.69 -54.96
N LYS A 220 -13.38 67.15 -55.28
CA LYS A 220 -12.26 66.25 -55.62
C LYS A 220 -11.82 65.43 -54.41
N ALA A 221 -11.78 66.04 -53.23
CA ALA A 221 -11.49 65.39 -51.97
C ALA A 221 -12.58 64.36 -51.64
N TYR A 222 -13.87 64.69 -51.74
CA TYR A 222 -15.01 63.80 -51.54
C TYR A 222 -14.97 62.61 -52.49
N LYS A 223 -14.69 62.81 -53.78
CA LYS A 223 -14.56 61.69 -54.74
C LYS A 223 -13.36 60.78 -54.42
N LYS A 224 -12.25 61.37 -53.95
CA LYS A 224 -11.08 60.63 -53.42
C LYS A 224 -11.40 59.94 -52.08
N PHE A 225 -12.23 60.54 -51.23
CA PHE A 225 -12.66 60.02 -49.93
C PHE A 225 -13.67 58.88 -50.09
N GLU A 226 -14.61 59.00 -51.03
CA GLU A 226 -15.49 57.93 -51.52
C GLU A 226 -14.68 56.71 -51.98
N PHE A 227 -13.63 56.94 -52.78
CA PHE A 227 -12.75 55.88 -53.23
C PHE A 227 -11.98 55.23 -52.07
N TYR A 228 -11.48 56.02 -51.12
CA TYR A 228 -10.88 55.49 -49.89
C TYR A 228 -11.89 54.75 -48.99
N ILE A 229 -13.13 55.23 -48.87
CA ILE A 229 -14.20 54.56 -48.12
C ILE A 229 -14.56 53.23 -48.78
N LYS A 230 -14.70 53.19 -50.12
CA LYS A 230 -14.95 51.95 -50.87
C LYS A 230 -13.79 50.97 -50.74
N LYS A 231 -12.53 51.43 -50.88
CA LYS A 231 -11.34 50.58 -50.68
C LYS A 231 -11.22 50.09 -49.24
N ASN A 232 -11.45 50.94 -48.25
CA ASN A 232 -11.42 50.56 -46.84
C ASN A 232 -12.56 49.60 -46.50
N LYS A 233 -13.77 49.78 -47.06
CA LYS A 233 -14.87 48.83 -46.91
C LYS A 233 -14.45 47.46 -47.42
N ILE A 234 -13.97 47.37 -48.66
CA ILE A 234 -13.50 46.10 -49.24
C ILE A 234 -12.42 45.47 -48.35
N PHE A 235 -11.40 46.23 -47.93
CA PHE A 235 -10.34 45.74 -47.04
C PHE A 235 -10.86 45.23 -45.68
N PHE A 236 -11.83 45.91 -45.07
CA PHE A 236 -12.45 45.45 -43.81
C PHE A 236 -13.38 44.25 -44.01
N GLU A 237 -14.05 44.15 -45.16
CA GLU A 237 -14.97 43.07 -45.53
C GLU A 237 -14.19 41.78 -45.86
N GLU A 238 -13.08 41.91 -46.59
CA GLU A 238 -12.08 40.88 -46.88
C GLU A 238 -11.38 40.39 -45.59
N ARG A 239 -10.98 41.31 -44.70
CA ARG A 239 -10.39 40.98 -43.39
C ARG A 239 -11.40 40.40 -42.39
N LEU A 240 -12.70 40.70 -42.54
CA LEU A 240 -13.76 40.07 -41.75
C LEU A 240 -13.97 38.62 -42.19
N MET A 241 -13.96 38.35 -43.50
CA MET A 241 -14.01 36.99 -44.04
C MET A 241 -12.80 36.15 -43.57
N GLU A 242 -11.58 36.69 -43.71
CA GLU A 242 -10.33 36.06 -43.20
C GLU A 242 -10.48 35.67 -41.70
N SER A 243 -10.96 36.59 -40.86
CA SER A 243 -11.18 36.33 -39.43
C SER A 243 -12.29 35.31 -39.13
N VAL A 244 -13.29 35.16 -40.00
CA VAL A 244 -14.37 34.17 -39.85
C VAL A 244 -13.91 32.78 -40.30
N GLU A 245 -13.09 32.70 -41.35
CA GLU A 245 -12.46 31.45 -41.80
C GLU A 245 -11.45 30.93 -40.75
N GLU A 246 -10.64 31.81 -40.14
CA GLU A 246 -9.79 31.45 -39.00
C GLU A 246 -10.59 30.90 -37.81
N GLU A 247 -11.74 31.50 -37.48
CA GLU A 247 -12.60 31.04 -36.38
C GLU A 247 -13.27 29.68 -36.69
N GLN A 248 -13.65 29.42 -37.95
CA GLN A 248 -14.18 28.12 -38.39
C GLN A 248 -13.12 27.03 -38.32
N LEU A 249 -11.92 27.27 -38.86
CA LEU A 249 -10.79 26.33 -38.81
C LEU A 249 -10.33 26.06 -37.36
N LEU A 250 -10.51 27.01 -36.44
CA LEU A 250 -10.23 26.80 -35.02
C LEU A 250 -11.30 25.92 -34.35
N LYS A 251 -12.59 26.10 -34.68
CA LYS A 251 -13.68 25.26 -34.19
C LYS A 251 -13.54 23.81 -34.66
N GLU A 252 -13.26 23.59 -35.94
CA GLU A 252 -13.04 22.26 -36.51
C GLU A 252 -11.87 21.54 -35.81
N LYS A 253 -10.75 22.23 -35.56
CA LYS A 253 -9.61 21.67 -34.81
C LYS A 253 -9.96 21.33 -33.36
N ILE A 254 -10.80 22.13 -32.71
CA ILE A 254 -11.28 21.86 -31.34
C ILE A 254 -12.23 20.66 -31.34
N GLU A 255 -13.10 20.52 -32.35
CA GLU A 255 -14.01 19.38 -32.50
C GLU A 255 -13.27 18.07 -32.73
N ILE A 256 -12.33 18.04 -33.69
CA ILE A 256 -11.42 16.90 -33.94
C ILE A 256 -10.63 16.54 -32.67
N MET A 257 -10.11 17.53 -31.94
CA MET A 257 -9.39 17.30 -30.68
C MET A 257 -10.31 16.70 -29.61
N ASN A 258 -11.52 17.24 -29.43
CA ASN A 258 -12.48 16.71 -28.48
C ASN A 258 -12.87 15.26 -28.80
N ASP A 259 -13.07 14.92 -30.07
CA ASP A 259 -13.43 13.56 -30.47
C ASP A 259 -12.27 12.58 -30.32
N SER A 260 -11.03 13.01 -30.58
CA SER A 260 -9.84 12.20 -30.28
C SER A 260 -9.69 11.92 -28.77
N LEU A 261 -10.02 12.89 -27.92
CA LEU A 261 -9.97 12.74 -26.46
C LEU A 261 -11.12 11.86 -25.93
N LYS A 262 -12.32 11.91 -26.54
CA LYS A 262 -13.41 10.98 -26.22
C LYS A 262 -12.99 9.53 -26.53
N ALA A 263 -12.42 9.30 -27.71
CA ALA A 263 -11.95 7.97 -28.10
C ALA A 263 -10.81 7.45 -27.21
N GLU A 264 -9.91 8.32 -26.74
CA GLU A 264 -8.89 7.96 -25.74
C GLU A 264 -9.51 7.60 -24.38
N ILE A 265 -10.51 8.36 -23.92
CA ILE A 265 -11.25 8.06 -22.67
C ILE A 265 -11.97 6.72 -22.79
N GLU A 266 -12.74 6.48 -23.86
CA GLU A 266 -13.46 5.22 -24.08
C GLU A 266 -12.50 4.01 -24.14
N LEU A 267 -11.33 4.16 -24.77
CA LEU A 267 -10.30 3.13 -24.81
C LEU A 267 -9.69 2.85 -23.41
N LEU A 268 -9.43 3.90 -22.63
CA LEU A 268 -8.91 3.77 -21.27
C LEU A 268 -9.94 3.16 -20.31
N GLU A 269 -11.23 3.48 -20.47
CA GLU A 269 -12.32 2.85 -19.72
C GLU A 269 -12.46 1.36 -20.08
N GLN A 270 -12.36 0.99 -21.36
CA GLN A 270 -12.33 -0.42 -21.78
C GLN A 270 -11.14 -1.17 -21.17
N GLN A 271 -9.93 -0.62 -21.25
CA GLN A 271 -8.72 -1.23 -20.65
C GLN A 271 -8.83 -1.36 -19.13
N TYR A 272 -9.38 -0.36 -18.45
CA TYR A 272 -9.62 -0.39 -17.01
C TYR A 272 -10.62 -1.51 -16.64
N ASN A 273 -11.74 -1.61 -17.35
CA ASN A 273 -12.77 -2.62 -17.11
C ASN A 273 -12.25 -4.04 -17.40
N GLU A 274 -11.45 -4.23 -18.46
CA GLU A 274 -10.76 -5.51 -18.72
C GLU A 274 -9.80 -5.91 -17.58
N MET A 275 -9.00 -4.96 -17.08
CA MET A 275 -8.07 -5.22 -15.97
C MET A 275 -8.82 -5.50 -14.66
N LEU A 276 -9.93 -4.81 -14.41
CA LEU A 276 -10.81 -5.06 -13.27
C LEU A 276 -11.42 -6.47 -13.34
N GLN A 277 -11.90 -6.89 -14.52
CA GLN A 277 -12.42 -8.24 -14.72
C GLN A 277 -11.32 -9.29 -14.47
N LYS A 278 -10.15 -9.17 -15.12
CA LYS A 278 -9.03 -10.11 -14.93
C LYS A 278 -8.61 -10.23 -13.46
N ASN A 279 -8.49 -9.11 -12.75
CA ASN A 279 -8.15 -9.10 -11.33
C ASN A 279 -9.21 -9.81 -10.46
N THR A 280 -10.51 -9.62 -10.74
CA THR A 280 -11.57 -10.30 -9.97
C THR A 280 -11.69 -11.79 -10.29
N GLU A 281 -11.40 -12.21 -11.53
CA GLU A 281 -11.30 -13.63 -11.90
C GLU A 281 -10.09 -14.32 -11.24
N GLU A 282 -8.92 -13.66 -11.23
CA GLU A 282 -7.72 -14.13 -10.52
C GLU A 282 -7.95 -14.21 -9.00
N GLU A 283 -8.56 -13.19 -8.39
CA GLU A 283 -8.88 -13.20 -6.95
C GLU A 283 -9.85 -14.35 -6.60
N LEU A 284 -10.88 -14.56 -7.43
CA LEU A 284 -11.86 -15.63 -7.25
C LEU A 284 -11.23 -17.03 -7.44
N PHE A 285 -10.27 -17.17 -8.38
CA PHE A 285 -9.47 -18.38 -8.52
C PHE A 285 -8.56 -18.63 -7.31
N LEU A 286 -7.88 -17.60 -6.80
CA LEU A 286 -7.06 -17.69 -5.59
C LEU A 286 -7.88 -18.06 -4.36
N ARG A 287 -9.04 -17.41 -4.14
CA ARG A 287 -10.00 -17.76 -3.06
C ARG A 287 -10.42 -19.24 -3.13
N LYS A 288 -10.74 -19.76 -4.32
CA LYS A 288 -11.06 -21.19 -4.52
C LYS A 288 -9.88 -22.11 -4.18
N LYS A 289 -8.65 -21.72 -4.55
CA LYS A 289 -7.43 -22.47 -4.24
C LYS A 289 -7.14 -22.49 -2.74
N THR A 290 -7.27 -21.35 -2.07
CA THR A 290 -7.12 -21.21 -0.61
C THR A 290 -8.14 -22.10 0.11
N TYR A 291 -9.43 -21.97 -0.19
CA TYR A 291 -10.49 -22.80 0.41
C TYR A 291 -10.24 -24.31 0.23
N LYS A 292 -9.74 -24.73 -0.94
CA LYS A 292 -9.36 -26.13 -1.16
C LYS A 292 -8.21 -26.57 -0.25
N VAL A 293 -7.16 -25.76 -0.10
CA VAL A 293 -6.01 -26.08 0.78
C VAL A 293 -6.42 -26.06 2.26
N GLU A 294 -7.27 -25.12 2.67
CA GLU A 294 -7.85 -25.06 4.02
C GLU A 294 -8.65 -26.32 4.34
N SER A 295 -9.54 -26.75 3.41
CA SER A 295 -10.30 -27.99 3.57
C SER A 295 -9.41 -29.24 3.54
N GLU A 296 -8.36 -29.28 2.71
CA GLU A 296 -7.37 -30.37 2.77
C GLU A 296 -6.69 -30.41 4.16
N VAL A 297 -6.24 -29.28 4.70
CA VAL A 297 -5.64 -29.19 6.05
C VAL A 297 -6.61 -29.61 7.15
N GLU A 298 -7.88 -29.19 7.09
CA GLU A 298 -8.94 -29.59 8.04
C GLU A 298 -9.16 -31.12 8.03
N ASN A 299 -9.17 -31.74 6.84
CA ASN A 299 -9.22 -33.20 6.70
C ASN A 299 -7.97 -33.90 7.28
N TRP A 300 -6.77 -33.32 7.12
CA TRP A 300 -5.55 -33.85 7.75
C TRP A 300 -5.58 -33.74 9.28
N ILE A 301 -6.12 -32.65 9.84
CA ILE A 301 -6.30 -32.46 11.28
C ILE A 301 -7.28 -33.50 11.82
N HIS A 302 -8.48 -33.62 11.25
CA HIS A 302 -9.46 -34.62 11.70
C HIS A 302 -8.93 -36.05 11.64
N LYS A 303 -8.17 -36.41 10.60
CA LYS A 303 -7.53 -37.73 10.51
C LYS A 303 -6.46 -37.93 11.58
N TYR A 304 -5.65 -36.90 11.86
CA TYR A 304 -4.62 -36.97 12.90
C TYR A 304 -5.23 -37.10 14.30
N ASP A 305 -6.25 -36.30 14.61
CA ASP A 305 -6.98 -36.36 15.88
C ASP A 305 -7.66 -37.73 16.07
N GLN A 306 -8.21 -38.32 15.00
CA GLN A 306 -8.74 -39.68 15.01
C GLN A 306 -7.64 -40.71 15.29
N GLU A 307 -6.51 -40.70 14.57
CA GLU A 307 -5.43 -41.67 14.81
C GLU A 307 -4.87 -41.52 16.23
N VAL A 308 -4.65 -40.30 16.72
CA VAL A 308 -4.20 -40.06 18.10
C VAL A 308 -5.20 -40.60 19.13
N GLY A 309 -6.51 -40.41 18.92
CA GLY A 309 -7.55 -41.00 19.76
C GLY A 309 -7.54 -42.53 19.74
N GLU A 310 -7.39 -43.14 18.57
CA GLU A 310 -7.25 -44.59 18.41
C GLU A 310 -5.99 -45.12 19.12
N ARG A 311 -4.83 -44.45 18.98
CA ARG A 311 -3.58 -44.79 19.69
C ARG A 311 -3.70 -44.67 21.20
N GLN A 312 -4.37 -43.64 21.71
CA GLN A 312 -4.58 -43.45 23.13
C GLN A 312 -5.43 -44.59 23.71
N ASN A 313 -6.50 -44.98 23.01
CA ASN A 313 -7.31 -46.15 23.35
C ASN A 313 -6.49 -47.47 23.31
N GLU A 314 -5.67 -47.69 22.27
CA GLU A 314 -4.77 -48.86 22.18
C GLU A 314 -3.81 -48.93 23.40
N LEU A 315 -3.27 -47.78 23.81
CA LEU A 315 -2.31 -47.66 24.90
C LEU A 315 -2.96 -47.91 26.27
N GLU A 316 -4.13 -47.32 26.53
CA GLU A 316 -4.87 -47.53 27.78
C GLU A 316 -5.32 -48.99 27.94
N ASP A 317 -5.79 -49.62 26.86
CA ASP A 317 -6.21 -51.01 26.87
C ASP A 317 -5.01 -51.97 27.04
N LEU A 318 -3.83 -51.61 26.53
CA LEU A 318 -2.58 -52.34 26.75
C LEU A 318 -2.06 -52.18 28.20
N MET A 319 -2.09 -50.97 28.75
CA MET A 319 -1.73 -50.70 30.15
C MET A 319 -2.63 -51.49 31.12
N LYS A 320 -3.94 -51.50 30.88
CA LYS A 320 -4.89 -52.29 31.67
C LYS A 320 -4.55 -53.78 31.67
N ARG A 321 -4.27 -54.36 30.50
CA ARG A 321 -3.86 -55.78 30.37
C ARG A 321 -2.51 -56.05 31.04
N PHE A 322 -1.57 -55.10 31.01
CA PHE A 322 -0.29 -55.19 31.73
C PHE A 322 -0.51 -55.22 33.25
N ASP A 323 -1.34 -54.34 33.79
CA ASP A 323 -1.68 -54.29 35.21
C ASP A 323 -2.39 -55.56 35.69
N GLU A 324 -3.34 -56.09 34.91
CA GLU A 324 -4.01 -57.38 35.17
C GLU A 324 -3.00 -58.55 35.13
N GLY A 325 -2.07 -58.54 34.17
CA GLY A 325 -0.96 -59.49 34.09
C GLY A 325 0.01 -59.39 35.28
N HIS A 326 0.34 -58.19 35.74
CA HIS A 326 1.22 -57.97 36.88
C HIS A 326 0.57 -58.42 38.20
N LYS A 327 -0.72 -58.12 38.39
CA LYS A 327 -1.50 -58.58 39.56
C LYS A 327 -1.58 -60.11 39.60
N THR A 328 -1.88 -60.77 38.48
CA THR A 328 -1.93 -62.25 38.41
C THR A 328 -0.56 -62.89 38.58
N LEU A 329 0.52 -62.28 38.07
CA LEU A 329 1.89 -62.75 38.31
C LEU A 329 2.32 -62.61 39.79
N SER A 330 1.89 -61.56 40.50
CA SER A 330 2.12 -61.45 41.95
C SER A 330 1.48 -62.63 42.68
N ILE A 331 0.17 -62.82 42.49
CA ILE A 331 -0.60 -63.91 43.13
C ILE A 331 -0.01 -65.30 42.83
N GLN A 332 0.60 -65.49 41.66
CA GLN A 332 1.30 -66.74 41.33
C GLN A 332 2.65 -66.90 42.02
N LYS A 333 3.40 -65.81 42.27
CA LYS A 333 4.63 -65.86 43.09
C LYS A 333 4.30 -66.15 44.54
N ASP A 334 3.34 -65.44 45.11
CA ASP A 334 2.91 -65.59 46.50
C ASP A 334 2.51 -67.06 46.78
N ARG A 335 1.70 -67.65 45.89
CA ARG A 335 1.33 -69.09 45.94
C ARG A 335 2.49 -70.06 45.69
N TYR A 336 3.47 -69.68 44.88
CA TYR A 336 4.65 -70.52 44.66
C TYR A 336 5.53 -70.55 45.92
N GLU A 337 5.64 -69.43 46.63
CA GLU A 337 6.34 -69.33 47.92
C GLU A 337 5.64 -70.19 48.99
N GLU A 338 4.31 -70.07 49.14
CA GLU A 338 3.48 -70.94 49.99
C GLU A 338 3.73 -72.44 49.72
N VAL A 339 3.62 -72.86 48.45
CA VAL A 339 3.81 -74.27 48.04
C VAL A 339 5.26 -74.73 48.19
N SER A 340 6.24 -73.84 48.00
CA SER A 340 7.66 -74.15 48.22
C SER A 340 7.95 -74.41 49.70
N GLU A 341 7.40 -73.60 50.61
CA GLU A 341 7.49 -73.87 52.04
C GLU A 341 6.81 -75.19 52.44
N GLU A 342 5.61 -75.48 51.91
CA GLU A 342 4.93 -76.76 52.18
C GLU A 342 5.75 -77.95 51.69
N PHE A 343 6.35 -77.86 50.50
CA PHE A 343 7.23 -78.89 49.97
C PHE A 343 8.46 -79.12 50.86
N GLU A 344 9.11 -78.06 51.34
CA GLU A 344 10.25 -78.19 52.26
C GLU A 344 9.83 -78.84 53.60
N LYS A 345 8.69 -78.42 54.18
CA LYS A 345 8.11 -79.04 55.40
C LYS A 345 7.80 -80.54 55.20
N ILE A 346 7.34 -80.95 54.01
CA ILE A 346 7.10 -82.36 53.65
C ILE A 346 8.41 -83.13 53.47
N MET A 347 9.42 -82.53 52.83
CA MET A 347 10.75 -83.13 52.63
C MET A 347 11.45 -83.39 53.97
N ILE A 348 11.42 -82.43 54.89
CA ILE A 348 11.97 -82.59 56.26
C ILE A 348 11.28 -83.75 56.97
N ARG A 349 9.93 -83.77 57.02
CA ARG A 349 9.16 -84.86 57.64
C ARG A 349 9.49 -86.22 57.04
N THR A 350 9.61 -86.29 55.71
CA THR A 350 9.94 -87.54 55.00
C THR A 350 11.35 -88.04 55.36
N GLU A 351 12.31 -87.14 55.58
CA GLU A 351 13.65 -87.51 56.04
C GLU A 351 13.66 -87.96 57.51
N GLU A 352 12.85 -87.32 58.37
CA GLU A 352 12.65 -87.71 59.77
C GLU A 352 11.98 -89.08 59.90
N GLU A 353 10.87 -89.32 59.18
CA GLU A 353 10.20 -90.61 59.11
C GLU A 353 11.14 -91.71 58.62
N LYS A 354 12.00 -91.41 57.65
CA LYS A 354 13.04 -92.35 57.18
C LYS A 354 14.10 -92.61 58.24
N LYS A 355 14.60 -91.58 58.94
CA LYS A 355 15.57 -91.72 60.04
C LYS A 355 15.01 -92.55 61.18
N GLU A 356 13.73 -92.34 61.55
CA GLU A 356 13.06 -93.11 62.60
C GLU A 356 12.80 -94.55 62.15
N LYS A 357 12.38 -94.77 60.90
CA LYS A 357 12.25 -96.12 60.34
C LYS A 357 13.59 -96.87 60.34
N GLU A 358 14.68 -96.23 59.95
CA GLU A 358 16.03 -96.80 60.05
C GLU A 358 16.45 -97.05 61.50
N ARG A 359 15.97 -96.27 62.48
CA ARG A 359 16.21 -96.50 63.92
C ARG A 359 15.44 -97.73 64.40
N LEU A 360 14.16 -97.86 64.05
CA LEU A 360 13.30 -99.00 64.37
C LEU A 360 13.81 -100.29 63.71
N GLU A 361 14.20 -100.26 62.44
CA GLU A 361 14.78 -101.42 61.73
C GLU A 361 16.09 -101.89 62.39
N ARG A 362 16.93 -100.97 62.88
CA ARG A 362 18.13 -101.32 63.68
C ARG A 362 17.75 -101.96 65.02
N ILE A 363 16.77 -101.43 65.74
CA ILE A 363 16.28 -102.00 67.01
C ILE A 363 15.68 -103.40 66.80
N GLU A 364 14.87 -103.57 65.76
CA GLU A 364 14.31 -104.86 65.36
C GLU A 364 15.39 -105.86 64.96
N PHE A 365 16.36 -105.46 64.13
CA PHE A 365 17.47 -106.33 63.74
C PHE A 365 18.30 -106.78 64.94
N LEU A 366 18.63 -105.87 65.86
CA LEU A 366 19.31 -106.19 67.11
C LEU A 366 18.47 -107.13 68.00
N THR A 367 17.15 -106.91 68.08
CA THR A 367 16.23 -107.75 68.87
C THR A 367 16.10 -109.16 68.28
N ARG A 368 15.89 -109.27 66.96
CA ARG A 368 15.86 -110.54 66.22
C ARG A 368 17.18 -111.31 66.37
N ASN A 369 18.33 -110.63 66.27
CA ASN A 369 19.66 -111.22 66.46
C ASN A 369 19.88 -111.67 67.92
N ASN A 370 19.48 -110.87 68.91
CA ASN A 370 19.56 -111.25 70.34
C ASN A 370 18.65 -112.43 70.67
N ASN A 371 17.44 -112.50 70.11
CA ASN A 371 16.55 -113.65 70.26
C ASN A 371 17.12 -114.90 69.57
N ALA A 372 17.68 -114.77 68.36
CA ALA A 372 18.39 -115.86 67.70
C ALA A 372 19.60 -116.35 68.52
N ARG A 373 20.38 -115.45 69.13
CA ARG A 373 21.48 -115.78 70.05
C ARG A 373 20.99 -116.50 71.31
N ARG A 374 19.86 -116.08 71.90
CA ARG A 374 19.21 -116.76 73.03
C ARG A 374 18.76 -118.18 72.65
N ILE A 375 18.05 -118.33 71.53
CA ILE A 375 17.61 -119.63 71.00
C ILE A 375 18.84 -120.52 70.71
N GLN A 376 19.88 -120.02 70.06
CA GLN A 376 21.11 -120.76 69.84
C GLN A 376 21.81 -121.15 71.15
N LYS A 377 21.81 -120.31 72.19
CA LYS A 377 22.38 -120.65 73.50
C LYS A 377 21.60 -121.79 74.15
N VAL A 378 20.27 -121.70 74.18
CA VAL A 378 19.39 -122.76 74.73
C VAL A 378 19.54 -124.05 73.91
N TRP A 379 19.57 -123.97 72.58
CA TRP A 379 19.73 -125.13 71.70
C TRP A 379 21.10 -125.80 71.89
N ARG A 380 22.19 -125.02 71.98
CA ARG A 380 23.53 -125.56 72.30
C ARG A 380 23.54 -126.26 73.66
N ILE A 381 22.97 -125.64 74.70
CA ILE A 381 22.86 -126.23 76.04
C ILE A 381 22.07 -127.55 76.00
N PHE A 382 20.93 -127.57 75.32
CA PHE A 382 20.09 -128.76 75.12
C PHE A 382 20.84 -129.87 74.36
N PHE A 383 21.61 -129.53 73.33
CA PHE A 383 22.44 -130.48 72.59
C PHE A 383 23.59 -131.04 73.44
N THR A 384 24.22 -130.22 74.30
CA THR A 384 25.24 -130.71 75.22
C THR A 384 24.67 -131.52 76.39
N SER A 385 23.42 -131.28 76.81
CA SER A 385 22.80 -131.98 77.95
C SER A 385 22.02 -133.25 77.58
N ARG A 386 21.64 -133.46 76.31
CA ARG A 386 20.97 -134.69 75.84
C ARG A 386 21.86 -135.74 75.15
N GLY A 387 23.16 -135.49 75.04
CA GLY A 387 24.15 -136.49 74.61
C GLY A 387 24.29 -136.66 73.08
N SER A 388 25.42 -137.21 72.67
CA SER A 388 25.85 -137.20 71.27
C SER A 388 25.22 -138.31 70.42
N PHE A 389 24.55 -137.93 69.32
CA PHE A 389 24.52 -138.78 68.13
C PHE A 389 25.95 -138.88 67.54
N LYS A 390 26.65 -139.98 67.80
CA LYS A 390 27.98 -140.29 67.22
C LYS A 390 27.80 -141.00 65.86
N GLY A 391 28.60 -140.61 64.86
CA GLY A 391 28.55 -141.22 63.51
C GLY A 391 29.07 -140.32 62.37
N THR A 392 30.24 -139.68 62.48
CA THR A 392 31.52 -140.14 61.89
C THR A 392 31.69 -140.07 60.36
N ASN A 393 32.32 -138.97 59.90
CA ASN A 393 33.37 -138.88 58.86
C ASN A 393 33.15 -139.16 57.35
N LYS A 394 33.40 -138.09 56.56
CA LYS A 394 34.22 -138.01 55.32
C LYS A 394 33.84 -138.79 54.03
N LYS A 395 33.31 -138.05 53.05
CA LYS A 395 33.65 -138.00 51.59
C LYS A 395 32.79 -136.86 50.98
N SER A 396 33.26 -135.74 50.43
CA SER A 396 34.23 -135.43 49.36
C SER A 396 33.64 -135.39 47.92
N LYS A 397 33.69 -134.20 47.30
CA LYS A 397 33.94 -133.92 45.86
C LYS A 397 32.76 -133.94 44.85
N LYS A 398 32.60 -132.81 44.11
CA LYS A 398 31.78 -132.58 42.87
C LYS A 398 30.25 -132.71 43.08
N GLU A 399 29.34 -132.11 42.29
CA GLU A 399 29.33 -131.10 41.20
C GLU A 399 27.93 -130.38 41.25
N LYS A 400 27.39 -129.52 40.34
CA LYS A 400 27.68 -129.09 38.96
C LYS A 400 27.02 -127.70 38.67
N GLU A 401 27.57 -126.93 37.71
CA GLU A 401 26.95 -126.25 36.53
C GLU A 401 25.44 -125.83 36.49
N LYS A 402 24.93 -124.84 35.72
CA LYS A 402 25.48 -123.96 34.62
C LYS A 402 24.50 -122.80 34.23
N LYS A 403 25.07 -121.70 33.66
CA LYS A 403 24.59 -120.90 32.49
C LYS A 403 23.35 -119.95 32.51
N LYS A 404 23.63 -118.70 32.08
CA LYS A 404 22.94 -117.90 31.00
C LYS A 404 21.57 -117.23 31.34
N LYS A 405 21.10 -116.15 30.66
CA LYS A 405 21.62 -115.31 29.52
C LYS A 405 20.89 -113.94 29.46
N SER A 406 21.55 -112.88 28.94
CA SER A 406 21.01 -111.67 28.25
C SER A 406 19.95 -110.76 28.95
N GLY A 407 19.79 -109.45 28.64
CA GLY A 407 20.63 -108.52 27.87
C GLY A 407 19.89 -107.37 27.15
N LYS A 408 20.63 -106.31 26.76
CA LYS A 408 20.48 -105.48 25.53
C LYS A 408 19.33 -104.43 25.36
N SER A 409 19.64 -103.18 25.71
CA SER A 409 19.26 -101.92 25.01
C SER A 409 20.25 -100.80 25.47
N LYS A 410 20.76 -99.86 24.65
CA LYS A 410 20.13 -98.71 23.95
C LYS A 410 19.35 -97.77 24.90
N SER A 411 19.54 -96.44 24.89
CA SER A 411 20.35 -95.56 24.02
C SER A 411 20.77 -94.27 24.76
N GLY A 412 21.74 -93.53 24.24
CA GLY A 412 21.99 -92.13 24.65
C GLY A 412 21.41 -91.15 23.63
N ASP A 413 21.30 -89.87 24.01
CA ASP A 413 21.05 -88.75 23.09
C ASP A 413 21.85 -87.50 23.49
N LYS A 414 22.05 -86.57 22.54
CA LYS A 414 22.95 -85.41 22.64
C LYS A 414 22.61 -84.38 21.55
N LYS A 415 22.09 -83.21 21.95
CA LYS A 415 21.67 -81.97 21.21
C LYS A 415 20.27 -81.53 21.75
N LYS A 416 19.80 -80.29 21.64
CA LYS A 416 20.38 -79.02 21.15
C LYS A 416 19.66 -77.82 21.83
N LYS A 417 20.29 -76.65 21.71
CA LYS A 417 19.72 -75.29 21.76
C LYS A 417 18.18 -75.18 21.69
N LYS A 418 17.62 -74.25 22.47
CA LYS A 418 17.31 -72.94 21.86
C LYS A 418 18.07 -71.85 22.59
#